data_AF-A0A4R3L931-F1
#
_entry.id   AF-A0A4R3L931-F1
#
_cell.length_a   1.000
_cell.length_b   1.000
_cell.length_c   1.000
_cell.angle_alpha   90.00
_cell.angle_beta   90.00
_cell.angle_gamma   90.00
#
_symmetry.space_group_name_H-M   'P 1'
#
loop_
_entity.id
_entity.type
_entity.pdbx_description
1 polymer ?
#
loop_
_entity_poly.entity_id
_entity_poly.type
_entity_poly.pdbx_seq_one_letter_code
_entity_poly.pdbx_strand_id
1 'polypeptide(L)'
;MSNVIRLLESLGREIGAGAVDSAEFASRMETLDLAPALRAALMGGDVAALSAALGGRTTMMMVLAPAEPDGEQPQEDEKPDSEVRAAA
;
A
#
# COMPACT_ATOMS: atom_id res chain seq x y z
N MET A 1 -6.33 1.84 9.02
CA MET A 1 -5.81 2.73 7.94
C MET A 1 -5.36 4.03 8.59
N SER A 2 -4.18 4.54 8.25
CA SER A 2 -3.68 5.81 8.80
C SER A 2 -4.45 7.01 8.23
N ASN A 3 -4.78 7.99 9.07
CA ASN A 3 -5.50 9.21 8.69
C ASN A 3 -4.80 9.98 7.55
N VAL A 4 -3.47 9.90 7.48
CA VAL A 4 -2.70 10.62 6.46
C VAL A 4 -2.83 10.01 5.06
N ILE A 5 -2.97 8.68 4.93
CA ILE A 5 -3.11 8.05 3.62
C ILE A 5 -4.46 8.42 3.02
N ARG A 6 -5.54 8.40 3.83
CA ARG A 6 -6.87 8.84 3.39
C ARG A 6 -6.88 10.32 2.96
N LEU A 7 -6.14 11.16 3.67
CA LEU A 7 -5.95 12.57 3.30
C LEU A 7 -5.20 12.71 1.96
N LEU A 8 -4.07 12.02 1.79
CA LEU A 8 -3.29 12.08 0.56
C LEU A 8 -4.09 11.52 -0.64
N GLU A 9 -4.89 10.49 -0.42
CA GLU A 9 -5.82 9.97 -1.42
C GLU A 9 -6.97 10.91 -1.75
N SER A 10 -7.52 11.64 -0.77
CA SER A 10 -8.58 12.63 -1.04
C SER A 10 -8.02 13.84 -1.78
N LEU A 11 -6.85 14.33 -1.36
CA LEU A 11 -6.12 15.39 -2.06
C LEU A 11 -5.78 14.98 -3.49
N GLY A 12 -5.25 13.76 -3.70
CA GLY A 12 -4.94 13.28 -5.05
C GLY A 12 -6.17 13.17 -5.96
N ARG A 13 -7.33 12.79 -5.41
CA ARG A 13 -8.61 12.75 -6.15
C ARG A 13 -9.15 14.13 -6.50
N GLU A 14 -9.01 15.09 -5.59
CA GLU A 14 -9.54 16.44 -5.76
C GLU A 14 -8.62 17.34 -6.61
N ILE A 15 -7.30 17.18 -6.49
CA ILE A 15 -6.32 17.94 -7.27
C ILE A 15 -6.39 17.61 -8.77
N GLY A 16 -6.84 16.41 -9.13
CA GLY A 16 -7.17 16.06 -10.53
C GLY A 16 -8.23 16.96 -11.17
N ALA A 17 -8.99 17.71 -10.38
CA ALA A 17 -10.03 18.64 -10.82
C ALA A 17 -9.64 20.13 -10.72
N GLY A 18 -8.49 20.47 -10.11
CA GLY A 18 -8.03 21.86 -9.94
C GLY A 18 -7.11 22.04 -8.73
N ALA A 19 -6.35 23.14 -8.69
CA ALA A 19 -5.50 23.46 -7.56
C ALA A 19 -6.33 23.66 -6.28
N VAL A 20 -6.01 22.93 -5.21
CA VAL A 20 -6.58 23.15 -3.88
C VAL A 20 -6.11 24.51 -3.38
N ASP A 21 -7.05 25.33 -2.91
CA ASP A 21 -6.71 26.63 -2.33
C ASP A 21 -5.87 26.44 -1.05
N SER A 22 -4.85 27.27 -0.89
CA SER A 22 -3.89 27.20 0.21
C SER A 22 -4.55 27.35 1.59
N ALA A 23 -5.61 28.17 1.69
CA ALA A 23 -6.36 28.36 2.93
C ALA A 23 -7.22 27.13 3.27
N GLU A 24 -7.81 26.50 2.27
CA GLU A 24 -8.56 25.27 2.43
C GLU A 24 -7.65 24.10 2.85
N PHE A 25 -6.46 24.01 2.25
CA PHE A 25 -5.45 23.03 2.64
C PHE A 25 -5.04 23.17 4.11
N ALA A 26 -4.74 24.39 4.56
CA ALA A 26 -4.37 24.67 5.95
C ALA A 26 -5.48 24.28 6.94
N SER A 27 -6.74 24.63 6.64
CA SER A 27 -7.91 24.27 7.46
C SER A 27 -8.08 22.74 7.58
N ARG A 28 -7.89 22.01 6.47
CA ARG A 28 -7.93 20.55 6.47
C ARG A 28 -6.80 19.95 7.32
N MET A 29 -5.60 20.54 7.31
CA MET A 29 -4.50 20.08 8.17
C MET A 29 -4.78 20.29 9.66
N GLU A 30 -5.53 21.33 10.05
CA GLU A 30 -5.88 21.61 11.44
C GLU A 30 -6.88 20.60 12.02
N THR A 31 -7.87 20.20 11.21
CA THR A 31 -8.92 19.25 11.61
C THR A 31 -8.43 17.81 11.71
N LEU A 32 -7.27 17.50 11.11
CA LEU A 32 -6.67 16.19 11.17
C LEU A 32 -5.73 16.07 12.37
N ASP A 33 -5.95 15.00 13.14
CA ASP A 33 -5.07 14.58 14.22
C ASP A 33 -3.81 13.91 13.62
N LEU A 34 -2.91 14.76 13.10
CA LEU A 34 -1.63 14.37 12.53
C LEU A 34 -0.53 14.66 13.55
N ALA A 35 0.49 13.79 13.59
CA ALA A 35 1.70 14.07 14.33
C ALA A 35 2.32 15.41 13.87
N PRO A 36 2.88 16.23 14.78
CA PRO A 36 3.42 17.56 14.46
C PRO A 36 4.44 17.56 13.31
N ALA A 37 5.31 16.54 13.27
CA ALA A 37 6.31 16.37 12.22
C ALA A 37 5.69 16.16 10.83
N LEU A 38 4.57 15.42 10.77
CA LEU A 38 3.87 15.13 9.53
C LEU A 38 3.13 16.37 8.99
N ARG A 39 2.51 17.14 9.89
CA ARG A 39 1.87 18.42 9.56
C ARG A 39 2.88 19.43 9.03
N ALA A 40 4.04 19.54 9.67
CA ALA A 40 5.13 20.41 9.22
C ALA A 40 5.64 20.01 7.82
N ALA A 41 5.84 18.71 7.58
CA ALA A 41 6.27 18.21 6.27
C ALA A 41 5.24 18.51 5.16
N LEU A 42 3.95 18.33 5.44
CA LEU A 42 2.87 18.64 4.50
C LEU A 42 2.76 20.14 4.20
N MET A 43 2.81 21.00 5.21
CA MET A 43 2.72 22.45 5.06
C MET A 43 3.96 23.05 4.37
N GLY A 44 5.14 22.47 4.59
CA GLY A 44 6.39 22.90 3.96
C GLY A 44 6.65 22.31 2.57
N GLY A 45 5.79 21.40 2.09
CA GLY A 45 6.04 20.68 0.85
C GLY A 45 7.29 19.79 0.89
N ASP A 46 7.72 19.37 2.08
CA ASP A 46 8.93 18.56 2.26
C ASP A 46 8.62 17.08 1.95
N VAL A 47 8.78 16.73 0.68
CA VAL A 47 8.54 15.37 0.17
C VAL A 47 9.46 14.35 0.84
N ALA A 48 10.71 14.72 1.17
CA ALA A 48 11.66 13.81 1.79
C ALA A 48 11.27 13.49 3.23
N ALA A 49 10.93 14.51 4.01
CA ALA A 49 10.45 14.35 5.39
C ALA A 49 9.10 13.60 5.42
N LEU A 50 8.19 13.90 4.49
CA LEU A 50 6.92 13.19 4.37
C LEU A 50 7.15 11.71 4.04
N SER A 51 8.00 11.42 3.06
CA SER A 51 8.32 10.04 2.67
C SER A 51 8.92 9.26 3.84
N ALA A 52 9.90 9.83 4.55
CA ALA A 52 10.52 9.21 5.72
C ALA A 52 9.50 8.92 6.83
N ALA A 53 8.60 9.87 7.13
CA ALA A 53 7.58 9.71 8.16
C ALA A 53 6.52 8.65 7.81
N LEU A 54 6.28 8.41 6.51
CA LEU A 54 5.39 7.36 6.01
C LEU A 54 6.07 5.98 5.86
N GLY A 55 7.34 5.86 6.23
CA GLY A 55 8.11 4.64 6.02
C GLY A 55 8.49 4.38 4.56
N GLY A 56 8.47 5.43 3.74
CA GLY A 56 8.95 5.41 2.37
C GLY A 56 10.43 5.03 2.31
N ARG A 57 10.74 4.08 1.44
CA ARG A 57 12.10 3.62 1.20
C ARG A 57 12.55 4.15 -0.16
N THR A 58 13.56 5.01 -0.17
CA THR A 58 14.16 5.53 -1.40
C THR A 58 14.96 4.45 -2.15
N THR A 59 15.40 3.41 -1.44
CA THR A 59 16.13 2.28 -2.01
C THR A 59 15.36 1.00 -1.74
N MET A 60 14.85 0.38 -2.81
CA MET A 60 14.30 -0.97 -2.78
C MET A 60 15.27 -1.87 -3.55
N MET A 61 15.81 -2.89 -2.90
CA MET A 61 16.61 -3.91 -3.57
C MET A 61 15.71 -5.12 -3.85
N MET A 62 15.51 -5.45 -5.11
CA MET A 62 14.98 -6.76 -5.49
C MET A 62 16.12 -7.77 -5.45
N VAL A 63 15.96 -8.82 -4.66
CA VAL A 63 16.85 -9.98 -4.70
C VAL A 63 16.12 -11.06 -5.47
N LEU A 64 16.66 -11.42 -6.63
CA LEU A 64 16.27 -12.62 -7.36
C LEU A 64 17.09 -13.77 -6.80
N ALA A 65 16.45 -14.64 -6.01
CA ALA A 65 17.01 -15.92 -5.64
C ALA A 65 16.65 -16.93 -6.73
N PRO A 66 17.60 -17.77 -7.20
CA PRO A 66 17.26 -18.91 -8.02
C PRO A 66 16.27 -19.81 -7.27
N ALA A 67 15.34 -20.42 -7.99
CA ALA A 67 14.47 -21.43 -7.41
C ALA A 67 15.34 -22.54 -6.80
N GLU A 68 15.01 -22.97 -5.58
CA GLU A 68 15.59 -24.20 -5.05
C GLU A 68 15.26 -25.32 -6.05
N PRO A 69 16.20 -26.22 -6.38
CA PRO A 69 15.90 -27.35 -7.22
C PRO A 69 14.72 -28.07 -6.58
N ASP A 70 13.67 -28.33 -7.36
CA ASP A 70 12.50 -29.08 -6.92
C ASP A 70 13.01 -30.39 -6.31
N GLY A 71 13.14 -30.42 -4.99
CA GLY A 71 13.27 -31.67 -4.26
C GLY A 71 11.97 -32.38 -4.54
N GLU A 72 12.06 -33.52 -5.24
CA GLU A 72 10.95 -34.39 -5.60
C GLU A 72 9.91 -34.37 -4.48
N GLN A 73 8.81 -33.64 -4.67
CA GLN A 73 7.67 -33.77 -3.79
C GLN A 73 7.24 -35.23 -3.93
N PRO A 74 7.06 -35.99 -2.82
CA PRO A 74 6.47 -37.31 -2.92
C PRO A 74 5.16 -37.18 -3.68
N GLN A 75 5.07 -37.84 -4.83
CA GLN A 75 3.79 -37.98 -5.54
C GLN A 75 2.86 -38.68 -4.57
N GLU A 76 1.88 -37.95 -4.02
CA GLU A 76 0.72 -38.59 -3.43
C GLU A 76 0.02 -39.31 -4.59
N ASP A 77 0.11 -40.64 -4.59
CA ASP A 77 -0.58 -41.53 -5.51
C ASP A 77 -2.03 -41.04 -5.73
N GLU A 78 -2.31 -40.55 -6.94
CA GLU A 78 -3.67 -40.32 -7.41
C GLU A 78 -4.43 -41.65 -7.28
N LYS A 79 -5.30 -41.74 -6.28
CA LYS A 79 -6.29 -42.82 -6.23
C LYS A 79 -7.18 -42.69 -7.47
N PRO A 80 -7.29 -43.73 -8.31
CA PRO A 80 -8.15 -43.67 -9.47
C PRO A 80 -9.60 -43.55 -9.02
N ASP A 81 -10.25 -42.48 -9.48
CA ASP A 81 -11.68 -42.24 -9.36
C ASP A 81 -12.40 -43.31 -10.21
N SER A 82 -12.80 -44.40 -9.57
CA SER A 82 -13.62 -45.43 -10.21
C SER A 82 -15.08 -44.98 -10.21
N GLU A 83 -15.54 -44.47 -11.34
CA GLU A 83 -16.96 -44.37 -11.67
C GLU A 83 -17.67 -45.71 -11.41
N VAL A 84 -18.67 -45.73 -10.52
CA VAL A 84 -19.80 -46.67 -10.64
C VAL A 84 -21.10 -45.91 -10.49
N ARG A 85 -21.64 -45.57 -11.65
CA ARG A 85 -23.05 -45.32 -11.92
C ARG A 85 -23.89 -46.52 -11.48
N ALA A 86 -24.68 -46.39 -10.41
CA ALA A 86 -25.84 -47.26 -10.15
C ALA A 86 -26.84 -46.67 -9.14
N ALA A 87 -28.08 -46.51 -9.61
CA ALA A 87 -29.35 -46.54 -8.88
C ALA A 87 -29.72 -45.43 -7.88
N ALA A 88 -30.64 -44.56 -8.29
CA ALA A 88 -31.97 -44.42 -7.65
C ALA A 88 -32.97 -43.84 -8.66
#